data_AF-A0A317FML2-F1
#
_entry.id   AF-A0A317FML2-F1
#
_cell.length_a   1.000
_cell.length_b   1.000
_cell.length_c   1.000
_cell.angle_alpha   90.00
_cell.angle_beta   90.00
_cell.angle_gamma   90.00
#
_symmetry.space_group_name_H-M   'P 1'
#
loop_
_entity.id
_entity.type
_entity.pdbx_description
1 polymer ?
#
loop_
_entity_poly.entity_id
_entity_poly.type
_entity_poly.pdbx_seq_one_letter_code
_entity_poly.pdbx_strand_id
1 'polypeptide(L)'
;MQPAEEETILPEGHGRAETFGYCVACHNTAIIRRSHFTRAQWDGLMDWMTEKHGMNALDGELRQTIVDYLATHFGPRQAPARGGNPFLN
;
A
#
# COMPACT_ATOMS: atom_id res chain seq x y z
N MET A 1 9.74 11.58 -19.47
CA MET A 1 9.16 11.87 -18.14
C MET A 1 7.87 11.07 -18.06
N GLN A 2 7.68 10.25 -17.03
CA GLN A 2 6.38 9.60 -16.83
C GLN A 2 5.32 10.70 -16.63
N PRO A 3 4.08 10.54 -17.12
CA PRO A 3 3.04 11.50 -16.82
C PRO A 3 2.92 11.65 -15.30
N ALA A 4 2.74 12.88 -14.83
CA ALA A 4 2.43 13.12 -13.44
C ALA A 4 1.13 12.36 -13.12
N GLU A 5 1.20 11.41 -12.20
CA GLU A 5 -0.01 10.75 -11.72
C GLU A 5 -0.85 11.78 -10.97
N GLU A 6 -2.16 11.54 -10.93
CA GLU A 6 -3.10 12.35 -10.15
C GLU A 6 -3.55 11.53 -8.93
N GLU A 7 -3.93 12.20 -7.84
CA GLU A 7 -4.41 11.56 -6.61
C GLU A 7 -5.56 10.57 -6.87
N THR A 8 -6.39 10.87 -7.87
CA THR A 8 -7.53 10.06 -8.30
C THR A 8 -7.16 8.67 -8.80
N ILE A 9 -5.88 8.39 -9.06
CA ILE A 9 -5.40 7.04 -9.39
C ILE A 9 -5.49 6.06 -8.22
N LEU A 10 -5.54 6.59 -6.99
CA LEU A 10 -5.72 5.84 -5.76
C LEU A 10 -7.21 5.82 -5.35
N PRO A 11 -7.71 4.73 -4.75
CA PRO A 11 -9.10 4.64 -4.28
C PRO A 11 -9.49 5.78 -3.33
N GLU A 12 -10.70 6.31 -3.45
CA GLU A 12 -11.20 7.32 -2.51
C GLU A 12 -11.24 6.80 -1.07
N GLY A 13 -10.77 7.63 -0.12
CA GLY A 13 -10.73 7.28 1.30
C GLY A 13 -9.92 8.26 2.14
N HIS A 14 -10.13 8.23 3.46
CA HIS A 14 -9.31 8.96 4.42
C HIS A 14 -7.86 8.48 4.36
N GLY A 15 -6.91 9.40 4.21
CA GLY A 15 -5.49 9.07 4.03
C GLY A 15 -5.02 8.99 2.57
N ARG A 16 -5.91 9.16 1.58
CA ARG A 16 -5.55 9.11 0.15
C ARG A 16 -4.55 10.21 -0.22
N ALA A 17 -4.83 11.46 0.17
CA ALA A 17 -4.00 12.61 -0.18
C ALA A 17 -2.61 12.51 0.46
N GLU A 18 -2.56 12.13 1.74
CA GLU A 18 -1.33 11.88 2.49
C GLU A 18 -0.51 10.76 1.84
N THR A 19 -1.15 9.63 1.53
CA THR A 19 -0.49 8.50 0.85
C THR A 19 0.03 8.90 -0.52
N PHE A 20 -0.77 9.61 -1.32
CA PHE A 20 -0.36 10.07 -2.64
C PHE A 20 0.86 10.99 -2.54
N GLY A 21 0.78 12.04 -1.73
CA GLY A 21 1.85 13.02 -1.60
C GLY A 21 3.16 12.41 -1.09
N TYR A 22 3.10 11.48 -0.14
CA TYR A 22 4.30 10.86 0.42
C TYR A 22 4.93 9.81 -0.50
N CYS A 23 4.11 8.97 -1.14
CA CYS A 23 4.63 7.82 -1.87
C CYS A 23 5.07 8.13 -3.31
N VAL A 24 4.62 9.25 -3.90
CA VAL A 24 5.01 9.64 -5.28
C VAL A 24 6.33 10.40 -5.37
N ALA A 25 6.96 10.72 -4.22
CA ALA A 25 8.20 11.48 -4.18
C ALA A 25 9.39 10.76 -4.85
N CYS A 26 9.38 9.42 -4.87
CA CYS A 26 10.51 8.62 -5.38
C CYS A 26 10.14 7.71 -6.57
N HIS A 27 8.89 7.27 -6.69
CA HIS A 27 8.40 6.41 -7.78
C HIS A 27 6.89 6.59 -7.98
N ASN A 28 6.34 6.05 -9.07
CA ASN A 28 4.89 6.08 -9.30
C ASN A 28 4.11 5.15 -8.34
N THR A 29 2.79 5.32 -8.27
CA THR A 29 1.86 4.54 -7.43
C THR A 29 1.64 3.12 -7.92
N ALA A 30 2.15 2.70 -9.09
CA ALA A 30 1.96 1.34 -9.58
C ALA A 30 2.57 0.29 -8.63
N ILE A 31 3.62 0.64 -7.87
CA ILE A 31 4.21 -0.24 -6.85
C ILE A 31 3.23 -0.47 -5.69
N ILE A 32 2.51 0.57 -5.25
CA ILE A 32 1.50 0.49 -4.21
C ILE A 32 0.36 -0.40 -4.70
N ARG A 33 -0.16 -0.10 -5.90
CA ARG A 33 -1.34 -0.74 -6.48
C ARG A 33 -1.17 -2.24 -6.77
N ARG A 34 0.06 -2.71 -6.96
CA ARG A 34 0.38 -4.13 -7.14
C ARG A 34 0.70 -4.88 -5.84
N SER A 35 0.97 -4.14 -4.77
CA SER A 35 1.38 -4.67 -3.47
C SER A 35 0.15 -4.92 -2.61
N HIS A 36 0.09 -6.06 -1.95
CA HIS A 36 -1.06 -6.48 -1.16
C HIS A 36 -0.57 -7.10 0.13
N PHE A 37 -0.67 -6.33 1.21
CA PHE A 37 -0.06 -6.66 2.49
C PHE A 37 -1.05 -6.46 3.63
N THR A 38 -0.85 -7.19 4.72
CA THR A 38 -1.55 -6.89 5.98
C THR A 38 -1.12 -5.53 6.49
N ARG A 39 -1.90 -4.92 7.38
CA ARG A 39 -1.54 -3.68 8.05
C ARG A 39 -0.13 -3.73 8.67
N ALA A 40 0.19 -4.80 9.39
CA ALA A 40 1.50 -4.96 10.02
C ALA A 40 2.65 -5.09 9.01
N GLN A 41 2.39 -5.71 7.86
CA GLN A 41 3.37 -5.80 6.78
C GLN A 41 3.58 -4.44 6.09
N TRP A 42 2.52 -3.66 5.89
CA TRP A 42 2.63 -2.28 5.41
C TRP A 42 3.41 -1.40 6.38
N ASP A 43 3.14 -1.54 7.67
CA ASP A 43 3.85 -0.81 8.72
C ASP A 43 5.35 -1.11 8.70
N GLY A 44 5.74 -2.39 8.70
CA GLY A 44 7.15 -2.77 8.60
C GLY A 44 7.81 -2.40 7.26
N LEU A 45 7.02 -2.30 6.18
CA LEU A 45 7.54 -1.80 4.89
C LEU A 45 7.95 -0.33 4.98
N MET A 46 7.24 0.50 5.76
CA MET A 46 7.63 1.91 5.95
C MET A 46 8.97 2.02 6.66
N ASP A 47 9.25 1.16 7.65
CA ASP A 47 10.56 1.08 8.30
C ASP A 47 11.64 0.68 7.29
N TRP A 48 11.38 -0.37 6.50
CA TRP A 48 12.33 -0.82 5.49
C TRP A 48 12.62 0.24 4.43
N MET A 49 11.61 0.98 3.96
CA MET A 49 11.78 2.09 3.02
C MET A 49 12.61 3.23 3.62
N THR A 50 12.39 3.54 4.90
CA THR A 50 13.18 4.54 5.62
C THR A 50 14.63 4.10 5.74
N GLU A 51 14.87 2.88 6.23
CA GLU A 51 16.21 2.35 6.50
C GLU A 51 17.04 2.03 5.26
N LYS A 52 16.42 1.51 4.20
CA LYS A 52 17.14 0.99 3.02
C LYS A 52 17.07 1.92 1.82
N HIS A 53 16.02 2.72 1.72
CA HIS A 53 15.77 3.55 0.55
C HIS A 53 15.77 5.05 0.85
N GLY A 54 16.00 5.45 2.11
CA GLY A 54 16.11 6.84 2.50
C GLY A 54 14.79 7.60 2.41
N MET A 55 13.66 6.90 2.50
CA MET A 55 12.35 7.56 2.65
C MET A 55 12.35 8.38 3.94
N ASN A 56 11.76 9.58 3.90
CA ASN A 56 11.53 10.33 5.13
C ASN A 56 10.70 9.50 6.09
N ALA A 57 11.10 9.46 7.35
CA ALA A 57 10.37 8.71 8.37
C ALA A 57 8.91 9.17 8.44
N LEU A 58 8.01 8.20 8.55
CA LEU A 58 6.61 8.42 8.89
C LEU A 58 6.48 8.14 10.38
N ASP A 59 5.96 9.11 11.13
CA ASP A 59 5.80 9.01 12.58
C ASP A 59 4.40 9.42 13.02
N GLY A 60 4.01 8.99 14.22
CA GLY A 60 2.78 9.40 14.89
C GLY A 60 1.52 9.15 14.06
N GLU A 61 0.62 10.12 14.05
CA GLU A 61 -0.68 10.06 13.37
C GLU A 61 -0.54 9.89 11.85
N LEU A 62 0.41 10.58 11.23
CA LEU A 62 0.63 10.50 9.77
C LEU A 62 0.94 9.06 9.33
N ARG A 63 1.80 8.36 10.10
CA ARG A 63 2.11 6.95 9.83
C ARG A 63 0.85 6.08 9.93
N GLN A 64 0.05 6.28 10.98
CA GLN A 64 -1.19 5.53 11.17
C GLN A 64 -2.15 5.76 10.01
N THR A 65 -2.38 7.02 9.62
CA THR A 65 -3.25 7.39 8.49
C THR A 65 -2.83 6.69 7.19
N ILE A 66 -1.54 6.73 6.85
CA ILE A 66 -1.05 6.11 5.60
C ILE A 66 -1.13 4.58 5.68
N VAL A 67 -0.68 3.96 6.78
CA VAL A 67 -0.71 2.50 6.94
C VAL A 67 -2.14 1.96 6.94
N ASP A 68 -3.08 2.66 7.59
CA ASP A 68 -4.49 2.29 7.62
C ASP A 68 -5.14 2.41 6.24
N TYR A 69 -4.83 3.46 5.50
CA TYR A 69 -5.27 3.62 4.12
C TYR A 69 -4.73 2.49 3.23
N LEU A 70 -3.43 2.21 3.31
CA LEU A 70 -2.78 1.14 2.54
C LEU A 70 -3.38 -0.24 2.87
N ALA A 71 -3.62 -0.54 4.14
CA ALA A 71 -4.20 -1.81 4.54
C ALA A 71 -5.67 -1.96 4.11
N THR A 72 -6.44 -0.87 4.18
CA THR A 72 -7.86 -0.83 3.78
C THR A 72 -8.02 -1.08 2.28
N HIS A 73 -7.22 -0.40 1.46
CA HIS A 73 -7.41 -0.41 0.00
C HIS A 73 -6.51 -1.41 -0.73
N PHE A 74 -5.35 -1.76 -0.13
CA PHE A 74 -4.34 -2.65 -0.67
C PHE A 74 -3.99 -3.76 0.34
N GLY A 75 -5.01 -4.29 1.01
CA GLY A 75 -4.92 -5.45 1.89
C GLY A 75 -4.56 -6.75 1.15
N PRO A 76 -4.32 -7.86 1.87
CA PRO A 76 -3.99 -9.15 1.25
C PRO A 76 -5.07 -9.58 0.26
N ARG A 77 -4.66 -10.02 -0.94
CA ARG A 77 -5.61 -10.68 -1.85
C ARG A 77 -6.08 -11.97 -1.18
N GLN A 78 -7.39 -12.13 -1.03
CA GLN A 78 -7.96 -13.40 -0.60
C GLN A 78 -7.50 -14.46 -1.61
N ALA A 79 -6.72 -15.45 -1.15
CA ALA A 79 -6.52 -16.64 -1.94
C ALA A 79 -7.90 -17.24 -2.20
N PRO A 80 -8.20 -17.73 -3.42
CA PRO A 80 -9.43 -18.47 -3.63
C PRO A 80 -9.49 -19.56 -2.55
N ALA A 81 -10.63 -19.65 -1.85
CA ALA A 81 -10.84 -20.67 -0.87
C ALA A 81 -10.42 -22.00 -1.50
N ARG A 82 -9.46 -22.70 -0.89
CA ARG A 82 -9.11 -24.07 -1.29
C ARG A 82 -10.29 -24.97 -0.90
N GLY A 83 -11.36 -24.90 -1.69
CA GLY A 83 -12.60 -25.63 -1.51
C GLY A 83 -12.90 -26.42 -2.77
N GLY A 84 -12.47 -27.68 -2.78
CA GLY A 84 -12.85 -28.67 -3.79
C GLY A 84 -11.65 -29.41 -4.36
N ASN A 85 -11.37 -30.60 -3.83
CA ASN A 85 -10.59 -31.60 -4.56
C ASN A 85 -11.42 -32.05 -5.77
N PRO A 86 -11.03 -31.76 -7.02
CA PRO A 86 -11.81 -32.10 -8.20
C PRO A 86 -11.78 -33.59 -8.58
N PHE A 87 -11.13 -34.42 -7.76
CA PHE A 87 -10.85 -35.83 -8.04
C PHE A 87 -11.62 -36.80 -7.13
N LEU A 88 -12.61 -36.32 -6.37
CA LEU A 88 -13.42 -37.16 -5.47
C LEU A 88 -14.73 -37.66 -6.10
N ASN A 89 -14.82 -37.81 -7.43
CA ASN A 89 -16.01 -38.35 -8.09
C ASN A 89 -15.69 -39.38 -9.16
#